data_AF-A0AAD4DH01-F1
#
_entry.id   AF-A0AAD4DH01-F1
#
_cell.length_a   1.000
_cell.length_b   1.000
_cell.length_c   1.000
_cell.angle_alpha   90.00
_cell.angle_beta   90.00
_cell.angle_gamma   90.00
#
_symmetry.space_group_name_H-M   'P 1'
#
loop_
_entity.id
_entity.type
_entity.pdbx_description
1 polymer ?
#
loop_
_entity_poly.entity_id
_entity_poly.type
_entity_poly.pdbx_seq_one_letter_code
_entity_poly.pdbx_strand_id
1 'polypeptide(L)'
;MLRTLSSLLLAFITFQVVVARTIKSGTYLIQDVKGAFLGIGPVPDVNPLPDTPVRLFEQDSRFVQRWLVKEQNGAFAISMGHGRPDDYKIVPKGDFVIVTTEKNTDVWSLESSDEKEVVIRSPYSDLVFTTDNDHFQLTLQPDQGLAEQRFRFIRIERDVYDPIVIDQDPYRSNRMDHELYRLNRFYNQDSWQRTPSCEKL
;
A
#
# COMPACT_ATOMS: atom_id res chain seq x y z
N MET A 1 49.73 -34.00 45.35
CA MET A 1 49.48 -34.48 43.98
C MET A 1 48.10 -34.01 43.55
N LEU A 2 48.05 -32.99 42.67
CA LEU A 2 47.41 -33.02 41.34
C LEU A 2 45.93 -33.45 41.37
N ARG A 3 45.00 -32.49 41.32
CA ARG A 3 44.40 -31.86 40.11
C ARG A 3 43.36 -32.76 39.46
N THR A 4 42.11 -32.30 39.46
CA THR A 4 41.13 -32.39 38.35
C THR A 4 39.79 -31.83 38.85
N LEU A 5 38.98 -31.06 38.13
CA LEU A 5 39.13 -30.20 36.97
C LEU A 5 37.75 -29.52 36.88
N SER A 6 37.72 -28.20 37.00
CA SER A 6 36.54 -27.38 36.80
C SER A 6 35.90 -27.68 35.44
N SER A 7 34.59 -27.90 35.40
CA SER A 7 33.81 -27.84 34.16
C SER A 7 32.78 -26.73 34.32
N LEU A 8 33.22 -25.51 33.99
CA LEU A 8 32.37 -24.34 33.86
C LEU A 8 31.68 -24.46 32.50
N LEU A 9 30.40 -24.82 32.49
CA LEU A 9 29.59 -24.92 31.27
C LEU A 9 29.23 -23.50 30.84
N LEU A 10 30.06 -22.92 29.97
CA LEU A 10 29.84 -21.61 29.38
C LEU A 10 28.73 -21.75 28.33
N ALA A 11 27.50 -21.41 28.72
CA ALA A 11 26.37 -21.34 27.81
C ALA A 11 26.61 -20.18 26.82
N PHE A 12 27.01 -20.53 25.59
CA PHE A 12 27.03 -19.61 24.45
C PHE A 12 25.58 -19.28 24.09
N ILE A 13 25.08 -18.15 24.58
CA ILE A 13 23.85 -17.54 24.05
C ILE A 13 24.22 -16.96 22.69
N THR A 14 23.92 -17.68 21.61
CA THR A 14 24.00 -17.14 20.26
C THR A 14 22.85 -16.15 20.09
N PHE A 15 23.17 -14.86 20.16
CA PHE A 15 22.29 -13.80 19.69
C PHE A 15 22.12 -13.97 18.17
N GLN A 16 21.05 -14.64 17.77
CA GLN A 16 20.57 -14.60 16.39
C GLN A 16 20.11 -13.16 16.14
N VAL A 17 20.97 -12.34 15.52
CA VAL A 17 20.58 -11.04 15.00
C VAL A 17 19.70 -11.32 13.78
N VAL A 18 18.40 -11.43 14.01
CA VAL A 18 17.41 -11.43 12.93
C VAL A 18 17.47 -10.04 12.32
N VAL A 19 18.14 -9.93 11.17
CA VAL A 19 18.16 -8.69 10.39
C VAL A 19 16.77 -8.55 9.77
N ALA A 20 15.86 -7.92 10.50
CA ALA A 20 14.56 -7.55 9.95
C ALA A 20 14.78 -6.66 8.73
N ARG A 21 14.25 -7.08 7.58
CA ARG A 21 14.38 -6.29 6.35
C ARG A 21 13.49 -5.07 6.50
N THR A 22 14.09 -3.90 6.62
CA THR A 22 13.34 -2.63 6.74
C THR A 22 12.66 -2.30 5.42
N ILE A 23 11.34 -2.11 5.44
CA ILE A 23 10.61 -1.56 4.30
C ILE A 23 11.15 -0.16 4.02
N LYS A 24 11.62 0.07 2.80
CA LYS A 24 12.14 1.39 2.39
C LYS A 24 11.00 2.23 1.85
N SER A 25 11.14 3.55 1.94
CA SER A 25 10.23 4.45 1.24
C SER A 25 10.23 4.17 -0.28
N GLY A 26 9.07 4.29 -0.92
CA GLY A 26 8.88 4.08 -2.36
C GLY A 26 7.46 3.66 -2.73
N THR A 27 7.25 3.33 -4.00
CA THR A 27 5.95 2.86 -4.51
C THR A 27 5.86 1.34 -4.50
N TYR A 28 4.73 0.81 -4.03
CA TYR A 28 4.49 -0.61 -3.85
C TYR A 28 3.12 -1.03 -4.38
N LEU A 29 3.04 -2.28 -4.83
CA LEU A 29 1.80 -3.05 -4.74
C LEU A 29 1.83 -3.76 -3.38
N ILE A 30 0.71 -3.72 -2.67
CA ILE A 30 0.55 -4.41 -1.38
C ILE A 30 -0.38 -5.59 -1.62
N GLN A 31 0.13 -6.79 -1.37
CA GLN A 31 -0.55 -8.06 -1.68
C GLN A 31 -0.78 -8.86 -0.39
N ASP A 32 -1.92 -9.50 -0.24
CA ASP A 32 -2.13 -10.46 0.84
C ASP A 32 -1.41 -11.80 0.57
N VAL A 33 -1.50 -12.72 1.54
CA VAL A 33 -0.94 -14.07 1.40
C VAL A 33 -1.65 -14.93 0.34
N LYS A 34 -2.90 -14.59 -0.01
CA LYS A 34 -3.72 -15.31 -1.00
C LYS A 34 -3.47 -14.85 -2.44
N GLY A 35 -2.78 -13.73 -2.61
CA GLY A 35 -2.40 -13.16 -3.89
C GLY A 35 -3.26 -11.98 -4.34
N ALA A 36 -4.24 -11.55 -3.55
CA ALA A 36 -5.06 -10.37 -3.82
C ALA A 36 -4.33 -9.09 -3.40
N PHE A 37 -4.66 -7.98 -4.05
CA PHE A 37 -3.97 -6.71 -3.94
C PHE A 37 -4.86 -5.62 -3.36
N LEU A 38 -4.27 -4.76 -2.53
CA LEU A 38 -4.94 -3.60 -1.98
C LEU A 38 -5.29 -2.62 -3.09
N GLY A 39 -6.54 -2.16 -3.06
CA GLY A 39 -7.04 -1.18 -4.00
C GLY A 39 -8.24 -0.41 -3.46
N ILE A 40 -8.85 0.36 -4.35
CA ILE A 40 -10.01 1.19 -4.07
C ILE A 40 -10.96 1.06 -5.26
N GLY A 41 -12.22 0.67 -5.01
CA GLY A 41 -13.23 0.62 -6.06
C GLY A 41 -14.39 -0.35 -5.83
N PRO A 42 -15.40 -0.30 -6.71
CA PRO A 42 -15.73 0.84 -7.57
C PRO A 42 -16.07 2.09 -6.73
N VAL A 43 -15.78 3.26 -7.28
CA VAL A 43 -16.05 4.56 -6.64
C VAL A 43 -16.79 5.51 -7.58
N PRO A 44 -17.59 6.45 -7.07
CA PRO A 44 -18.21 7.49 -7.89
C PRO A 44 -17.16 8.38 -8.56
N ASP A 45 -17.47 8.88 -9.75
CA ASP A 45 -16.63 9.86 -10.47
C ASP A 45 -16.80 11.26 -9.87
N VAL A 46 -16.25 11.46 -8.67
CA VAL A 46 -16.29 12.71 -7.92
C VAL A 46 -14.89 13.03 -7.38
N ASN A 47 -14.54 14.32 -7.37
CA ASN A 47 -13.26 14.80 -6.86
C ASN A 47 -13.49 15.97 -5.87
N PRO A 48 -13.07 15.86 -4.60
CA PRO A 48 -12.38 14.72 -4.01
C PRO A 48 -13.28 13.49 -3.87
N LEU A 49 -12.65 12.31 -3.92
CA LEU A 49 -13.25 11.03 -3.61
C LEU A 49 -13.73 11.06 -2.14
N PRO A 50 -14.97 10.64 -1.84
CA PRO A 50 -15.41 10.48 -0.46
C PRO A 50 -14.59 9.41 0.26
N ASP A 51 -14.61 9.41 1.59
CA ASP A 51 -14.04 8.34 2.40
C ASP A 51 -14.44 6.97 1.85
N THR A 52 -13.45 6.21 1.39
CA THR A 52 -13.69 4.96 0.68
C THR A 52 -12.95 3.81 1.34
N PRO A 53 -13.59 2.66 1.61
CA PRO A 53 -12.91 1.49 2.15
C PRO A 53 -11.77 1.00 1.26
N VAL A 54 -10.67 0.59 1.89
CA VAL A 54 -9.63 -0.21 1.23
C VAL A 54 -10.16 -1.64 1.06
N ARG A 55 -9.96 -2.21 -0.12
CA ARG A 55 -10.45 -3.53 -0.49
C ARG A 55 -9.35 -4.35 -1.17
N LEU A 56 -9.60 -5.65 -1.28
CA LEU A 56 -8.75 -6.61 -1.97
C LEU A 56 -9.31 -6.88 -3.36
N PHE A 57 -8.42 -6.95 -4.35
CA PHE A 57 -8.77 -7.25 -5.73
C PHE A 57 -7.77 -8.22 -6.35
N GLU A 58 -8.21 -8.94 -7.38
CA GLU A 58 -7.30 -9.70 -8.24
C GLU A 58 -6.31 -8.77 -8.95
N GLN A 59 -5.14 -9.29 -9.30
CA GLN A 59 -4.02 -8.51 -9.86
C GLN A 59 -4.40 -7.66 -11.07
N ASP A 60 -5.25 -8.19 -11.95
CA ASP A 60 -5.62 -7.54 -13.22
C ASP A 60 -6.81 -6.58 -13.07
N SER A 61 -7.33 -6.42 -11.85
CA SER A 61 -8.41 -5.47 -11.58
C SER A 61 -7.93 -4.04 -11.72
N ARG A 62 -8.70 -3.23 -12.45
CA ARG A 62 -8.48 -1.77 -12.58
C ARG A 62 -8.57 -1.00 -11.25
N PHE A 63 -9.04 -1.65 -10.18
CA PHE A 63 -9.18 -1.06 -8.85
C PHE A 63 -7.92 -1.23 -7.99
N VAL A 64 -6.98 -2.09 -8.40
CA VAL A 64 -5.68 -2.23 -7.74
C VAL A 64 -4.92 -0.91 -7.79
N GLN A 65 -4.40 -0.47 -6.65
CA GLN A 65 -3.71 0.80 -6.54
C GLN A 65 -2.20 0.63 -6.33
N ARG A 66 -1.46 1.66 -6.75
CA ARG A 66 -0.05 1.84 -6.43
C ARG A 66 0.04 2.69 -5.19
N TRP A 67 0.63 2.14 -4.13
CA TRP A 67 0.70 2.78 -2.83
C TRP A 67 2.09 3.37 -2.63
N LEU A 68 2.14 4.67 -2.38
CA LEU A 68 3.33 5.34 -1.91
C LEU A 68 3.48 5.07 -0.42
N VAL A 69 4.60 4.46 -0.04
CA VAL A 69 4.98 4.22 1.35
C VAL A 69 6.10 5.19 1.68
N LYS A 70 5.89 6.06 2.68
CA LYS A 70 6.85 7.09 3.07
C LYS A 70 7.12 7.05 4.57
N GLU A 71 8.38 6.87 4.93
CA GLU A 71 8.82 6.89 6.32
C GLU A 71 8.73 8.31 6.90
N GLN A 72 8.19 8.42 8.12
CA GLN A 72 8.02 9.63 8.89
C GLN A 72 8.24 9.31 10.37
N ASN A 73 9.32 9.80 10.96
CA ASN A 73 9.66 9.62 12.39
C ASN A 73 9.64 8.15 12.86
N GLY A 74 10.13 7.21 12.04
CA GLY A 74 10.18 5.78 12.38
C GLY A 74 8.87 5.00 12.19
N ALA A 75 7.83 5.65 11.65
CA ALA A 75 6.60 5.02 11.18
C ALA A 75 6.37 5.33 9.69
N PHE A 76 5.31 4.81 9.08
CA PHE A 76 5.09 4.92 7.63
C PHE A 76 3.72 5.48 7.28
N ALA A 77 3.67 6.54 6.49
CA ALA A 77 2.45 6.92 5.79
C ALA A 77 2.27 6.03 4.55
N ILE A 78 1.05 5.52 4.34
CA ILE A 78 0.67 4.80 3.12
C ILE A 78 -0.37 5.64 2.40
N SER A 79 -0.07 6.07 1.18
CA SER A 79 -0.93 6.98 0.42
C SER A 79 -1.05 6.60 -1.05
N MET A 80 -2.11 7.10 -1.69
CA MET A 80 -2.32 7.07 -3.13
C MET A 80 -2.15 8.50 -3.66
N GLY A 81 -1.19 8.70 -4.58
CA GLY A 81 -0.88 10.02 -5.12
C GLY A 81 0.62 10.23 -5.36
N HIS A 82 1.10 11.46 -5.15
CA HIS A 82 2.46 11.91 -5.50
C HIS A 82 3.30 12.32 -4.28
N GLY A 83 2.93 11.87 -3.08
CA GLY A 83 3.57 12.24 -1.81
C GLY A 83 3.26 13.66 -1.37
N ARG A 84 2.15 14.23 -1.84
CA ARG A 84 1.72 15.59 -1.50
C ARG A 84 0.81 15.58 -0.26
N PRO A 85 0.66 16.72 0.44
CA PRO A 85 -0.17 16.79 1.64
C PRO A 85 -1.65 16.43 1.41
N ASP A 86 -2.14 16.64 0.18
CA ASP A 86 -3.49 16.39 -0.32
C ASP A 86 -3.67 14.99 -0.94
N ASP A 87 -2.63 14.15 -0.90
CA ASP A 87 -2.76 12.73 -1.26
C ASP A 87 -3.80 12.04 -0.38
N TYR A 88 -4.47 11.06 -0.97
CA TYR A 88 -5.34 10.14 -0.29
C TYR A 88 -4.54 9.20 0.61
N LYS A 89 -4.79 9.22 1.92
CA LYS A 89 -4.06 8.41 2.90
C LYS A 89 -4.90 7.26 3.40
N ILE A 90 -4.25 6.12 3.63
CA ILE A 90 -4.86 5.01 4.33
C ILE A 90 -4.89 5.33 5.83
N VAL A 91 -6.10 5.34 6.41
CA VAL A 91 -6.34 5.64 7.84
C VAL A 91 -7.31 4.64 8.47
N PRO A 92 -7.23 4.39 9.78
CA PRO A 92 -8.25 3.66 10.52
C PRO A 92 -9.57 4.44 10.61
N LYS A 93 -10.71 3.75 10.51
CA LYS A 93 -12.05 4.30 10.81
C LYS A 93 -12.91 3.22 11.47
N GLY A 94 -12.95 3.24 12.81
CA GLY A 94 -13.50 2.12 13.59
C GLY A 94 -12.69 0.85 13.33
N ASP A 95 -13.37 -0.26 13.04
CA ASP A 95 -12.74 -1.55 12.74
C ASP A 95 -12.32 -1.71 11.27
N PHE A 96 -12.38 -0.62 10.49
CA PHE A 96 -12.12 -0.64 9.05
C PHE A 96 -10.92 0.22 8.69
N VAL A 97 -10.38 -0.08 7.51
CA VAL A 97 -9.35 0.72 6.87
C VAL A 97 -9.97 1.46 5.69
N ILE A 98 -9.84 2.78 5.67
CA ILE A 98 -10.36 3.64 4.61
C ILE A 98 -9.25 4.47 3.98
N VAL A 99 -9.61 5.14 2.91
CA VAL A 99 -8.82 6.15 2.23
C VAL A 99 -9.51 7.49 2.31
N THR A 100 -8.78 8.54 2.69
CA THR A 100 -9.31 9.90 2.84
C THR A 100 -8.30 10.98 2.45
N THR A 101 -8.78 12.15 2.02
CA THR A 101 -7.98 13.38 1.85
C THR A 101 -7.91 14.24 3.11
N GLU A 102 -8.55 13.81 4.20
CA GLU A 102 -8.50 14.56 5.45
C GLU A 102 -7.05 14.75 5.93
N LYS A 103 -6.78 15.89 6.59
CA LYS A 103 -5.42 16.26 7.02
C LYS A 103 -4.88 15.39 8.16
N ASN A 104 -5.69 14.49 8.71
CA ASN A 104 -5.26 13.56 9.75
C ASN A 104 -4.28 12.56 9.13
N THR A 105 -3.00 12.69 9.49
CA THR A 105 -1.95 11.76 9.08
C THR A 105 -1.81 10.68 10.12
N ASP A 106 -2.49 9.56 9.90
CA ASP A 106 -2.10 8.33 10.59
C ASP A 106 -0.88 7.72 9.91
N VAL A 107 0.03 7.22 10.74
CA VAL A 107 1.26 6.55 10.33
C VAL A 107 1.22 5.13 10.86
N TRP A 108 1.67 4.16 10.08
CA TRP A 108 1.60 2.74 10.37
C TRP A 108 2.97 2.22 10.80
N SER A 109 3.00 1.29 11.75
CA SER A 109 4.20 0.46 11.98
C SER A 109 4.20 -0.67 10.95
N LEU A 110 5.34 -0.86 10.28
CA LEU A 110 5.55 -1.92 9.29
C LEU A 110 6.59 -2.90 9.85
N GLU A 111 6.10 -4.01 10.41
CA GLU A 111 6.92 -5.01 11.10
C GLU A 111 7.11 -6.23 10.21
N SER A 112 8.37 -6.65 10.00
CA SER A 112 8.67 -7.89 9.26
C SER A 112 8.22 -9.09 10.09
N SER A 113 7.26 -9.86 9.60
CA SER A 113 6.84 -11.12 10.24
C SER A 113 7.77 -12.28 9.88
N ASP A 114 8.31 -12.27 8.66
CA ASP A 114 9.25 -13.24 8.08
C ASP A 114 10.09 -12.54 6.98
N GLU A 115 10.91 -13.26 6.20
CA GLU A 115 11.82 -12.65 5.19
C GLU A 115 11.11 -11.81 4.10
N LYS A 116 9.80 -12.05 3.86
CA LYS A 116 9.05 -11.45 2.74
C LYS A 116 7.69 -10.86 3.14
N GLU A 117 7.27 -11.06 4.38
CA GLU A 117 5.92 -10.71 4.84
C GLU A 117 5.98 -9.66 5.95
N VAL A 118 5.00 -8.77 5.94
CA VAL A 118 4.91 -7.58 6.78
C VAL A 118 3.56 -7.52 7.43
N VAL A 119 3.54 -7.19 8.72
CA VAL A 119 2.35 -6.82 9.48
C VAL A 119 2.24 -5.30 9.47
N ILE A 120 1.05 -4.79 9.15
CA ILE A 120 0.75 -3.35 9.12
C ILE A 120 -0.05 -3.04 10.37
N ARG A 121 0.60 -2.43 11.37
CA ARG A 121 0.02 -2.15 12.69
C ARG A 121 -0.34 -0.69 12.85
N SER A 122 -1.51 -0.45 13.45
CA SER A 122 -1.96 0.86 13.88
C SER A 122 -0.94 1.52 14.83
N PRO A 123 -0.73 2.85 14.74
CA PRO A 123 0.27 3.56 15.56
C PRO A 123 -0.03 3.55 17.07
N TYR A 124 -1.29 3.42 17.45
CA TYR A 124 -1.75 3.64 18.83
C TYR A 124 -2.58 2.49 19.38
N SER A 125 -2.60 1.34 18.69
CA SER A 125 -3.29 0.13 19.15
C SER A 125 -2.54 -1.12 18.71
N ASP A 126 -2.92 -2.25 19.29
CA ASP A 126 -2.47 -3.59 18.89
C ASP A 126 -3.20 -4.10 17.63
N LEU A 127 -4.03 -3.27 17.01
CA LEU A 127 -4.79 -3.62 15.83
C LEU A 127 -3.91 -3.61 14.58
N VAL A 128 -4.08 -4.64 13.76
CA VAL A 128 -3.36 -4.85 12.51
C VAL A 128 -4.33 -5.02 11.35
N PHE A 129 -3.84 -4.72 10.15
CA PHE A 129 -4.54 -5.03 8.92
C PHE A 129 -4.86 -6.52 8.88
N THR A 130 -6.13 -6.85 8.68
CA THR A 130 -6.60 -8.22 8.60
C THR A 130 -7.52 -8.37 7.40
N THR A 131 -7.21 -9.31 6.51
CA THR A 131 -8.06 -9.61 5.36
C THR A 131 -9.27 -10.39 5.80
N ASP A 132 -10.47 -9.86 5.56
CA ASP A 132 -11.71 -10.62 5.74
C ASP A 132 -11.95 -11.52 4.53
N ASN A 133 -12.10 -12.82 4.79
CA ASN A 133 -12.24 -13.86 3.78
C ASN A 133 -13.57 -13.75 3.00
N ASP A 134 -14.60 -13.16 3.60
CA ASP A 134 -15.95 -13.18 3.05
C ASP A 134 -16.30 -11.89 2.29
N HIS A 135 -15.63 -10.77 2.61
CA HIS A 135 -16.08 -9.44 2.15
C HIS A 135 -15.08 -8.71 1.24
N PHE A 136 -13.92 -9.32 0.93
CA PHE A 136 -12.83 -8.65 0.19
C PHE A 136 -12.47 -7.28 0.78
N GLN A 137 -12.76 -7.09 2.07
CA GLN A 137 -12.61 -5.84 2.77
C GLN A 137 -11.49 -5.99 3.79
N LEU A 138 -10.75 -4.91 3.97
CA LEU A 138 -9.70 -4.83 4.96
C LEU A 138 -10.27 -4.34 6.29
N THR A 139 -10.04 -5.10 7.35
CA THR A 139 -10.45 -4.75 8.72
C THR A 139 -9.23 -4.56 9.62
N LEU A 140 -9.47 -4.02 10.80
CA LEU A 140 -8.50 -3.90 11.88
C LEU A 140 -8.89 -4.87 12.98
N GLN A 141 -8.03 -5.83 13.29
CA GLN A 141 -8.24 -6.81 14.35
C GLN A 141 -7.00 -6.90 15.23
N PRO A 142 -7.12 -7.34 16.49
CA PRO A 142 -5.96 -7.59 17.33
C PRO A 142 -4.96 -8.52 16.65
N ASP A 143 -3.67 -8.23 16.79
CA ASP A 143 -2.62 -9.07 16.26
C ASP A 143 -2.63 -10.46 16.91
N GLN A 144 -2.84 -11.47 16.09
CA GLN A 144 -2.89 -12.89 16.47
C GLN A 144 -1.84 -13.70 15.71
N GLY A 145 -0.97 -13.05 14.93
CA GLY A 145 0.03 -13.70 14.09
C GLY A 145 -0.54 -14.55 12.94
N LEU A 146 -1.81 -14.33 12.57
CA LEU A 146 -2.51 -15.10 11.55
C LEU A 146 -1.98 -14.80 10.14
N ALA A 147 -2.18 -15.71 9.20
CA ALA A 147 -1.75 -15.53 7.82
C ALA A 147 -2.49 -14.35 7.13
N GLU A 148 -3.77 -14.16 7.47
CA GLU A 148 -4.64 -13.07 7.03
C GLU A 148 -4.18 -11.68 7.51
N GLN A 149 -3.21 -11.63 8.43
CA GLN A 149 -2.63 -10.40 8.98
C GLN A 149 -1.30 -10.02 8.33
N ARG A 150 -0.88 -10.78 7.31
CA ARG A 150 0.43 -10.66 6.67
C ARG A 150 0.29 -10.22 5.23
N PHE A 151 1.17 -9.30 4.83
CA PHE A 151 1.16 -8.69 3.52
C PHE A 151 2.56 -8.70 2.90
N ARG A 152 2.61 -8.82 1.59
CA ARG A 152 3.83 -8.68 0.79
C ARG A 152 3.85 -7.30 0.13
N PHE A 153 4.98 -6.62 0.28
CA PHE A 153 5.24 -5.33 -0.34
C PHE A 153 6.09 -5.54 -1.60
N ILE A 154 5.46 -5.46 -2.76
CA ILE A 154 6.12 -5.64 -4.06
C ILE A 154 6.52 -4.27 -4.58
N ARG A 155 7.82 -3.96 -4.50
CA ARG A 155 8.35 -2.65 -4.89
C ARG A 155 8.25 -2.46 -6.39
N ILE A 156 7.79 -1.28 -6.81
CA ILE A 156 7.79 -0.83 -8.20
C ILE A 156 9.02 0.06 -8.38
N GLU A 157 10.08 -0.46 -9.01
CA GLU A 157 11.35 0.27 -9.14
C GLU A 157 11.32 1.42 -10.14
N ARG A 158 10.29 1.49 -10.99
CA ARG A 158 10.08 2.60 -11.94
C ARG A 158 8.99 3.52 -11.44
N ASP A 159 9.36 4.44 -10.57
CA ASP A 159 8.66 5.71 -10.48
C ASP A 159 9.06 6.53 -11.71
N VAL A 160 8.30 6.41 -12.82
CA VAL A 160 8.31 7.42 -13.89
C VAL A 160 7.52 8.62 -13.39
N TYR A 161 8.00 9.21 -12.31
CA TYR A 161 7.62 10.53 -11.84
C TYR A 161 8.92 11.14 -11.31
N ASP A 162 9.76 11.56 -12.25
CA ASP A 162 10.62 12.70 -11.97
C ASP A 162 9.66 13.80 -11.47
N PRO A 163 9.84 14.33 -10.26
CA PRO A 163 9.17 15.56 -9.91
C PRO A 163 9.61 16.54 -11.00
N ILE A 164 8.67 17.03 -11.80
CA ILE A 164 8.91 18.22 -12.60
C ILE A 164 9.32 19.25 -11.55
N VAL A 165 10.62 19.48 -11.42
CA VAL A 165 11.16 20.71 -10.88
C VAL A 165 10.60 21.74 -11.84
N ILE A 166 9.50 22.37 -11.44
CA ILE A 166 9.00 23.56 -12.10
C ILE A 166 10.10 24.58 -11.84
N ASP A 167 11.09 24.59 -12.72
CA ASP A 167 11.94 25.74 -12.92
C ASP A 167 10.96 26.90 -13.16
N GLN A 168 10.95 27.84 -12.22
CA GLN A 168 10.07 29.00 -12.26
C GLN A 168 10.56 29.93 -13.36
N ASP A 169 10.39 29.51 -14.61
CA ASP A 169 10.59 30.36 -15.77
C ASP A 169 9.21 30.91 -16.19
N PRO A 170 8.88 32.16 -15.83
CA PRO A 170 7.54 32.72 -15.98
C PRO A 170 7.09 32.94 -17.44
N TYR A 171 7.89 32.55 -18.44
CA TYR A 171 7.61 32.82 -19.86
C TYR A 171 7.21 31.60 -20.72
N ARG A 172 7.06 30.40 -20.14
CA ARG A 172 6.74 29.18 -20.93
C ARG A 172 5.30 28.65 -20.81
N SER A 173 4.36 29.50 -20.40
CA SER A 173 2.96 29.11 -20.13
C SER A 173 1.99 29.49 -21.25
N ASN A 174 2.08 28.87 -22.44
CA ASN A 174 0.97 28.96 -23.41
C ASN A 174 0.91 27.86 -24.50
N ARG A 175 1.59 26.70 -24.33
CA ARG A 175 1.58 25.65 -25.37
C ARG A 175 1.33 24.21 -24.90
N MET A 176 1.27 23.93 -23.59
CA MET A 176 1.14 22.55 -23.09
C MET A 176 -0.27 22.15 -22.62
N ASP A 177 -1.18 23.10 -22.42
CA ASP A 177 -2.50 22.80 -21.85
C ASP A 177 -3.42 22.00 -22.79
N HIS A 178 -3.14 21.99 -24.09
CA HIS A 178 -3.93 21.24 -25.07
C HIS A 178 -3.47 19.79 -25.30
N GLU A 179 -2.23 19.44 -24.97
CA GLU A 179 -1.70 18.08 -25.20
C GLU A 179 -2.06 17.12 -24.05
N LEU A 180 -2.10 17.61 -22.80
CA LEU A 180 -2.43 16.78 -21.64
C LEU A 180 -3.93 16.39 -21.58
N TYR A 181 -4.82 17.21 -22.14
CA TYR A 181 -6.23 16.85 -22.28
C TYR A 181 -6.50 15.80 -23.39
N ARG A 182 -5.58 15.64 -24.36
CA ARG A 182 -5.73 14.63 -25.42
C ARG A 182 -5.30 13.23 -24.95
N LEU A 183 -4.23 13.12 -24.17
CA LEU A 183 -3.73 11.83 -23.70
C LEU A 183 -4.69 11.10 -22.73
N ASN A 184 -5.54 11.83 -22.01
CA ASN A 184 -6.53 11.24 -21.12
C ASN A 184 -7.81 10.75 -21.83
N ARG A 185 -8.00 11.08 -23.12
CA ARG A 185 -9.18 10.65 -23.90
C ARG A 185 -8.95 9.33 -24.66
N PHE A 186 -7.70 8.93 -24.89
CA PHE A 186 -7.38 7.72 -25.66
C PHE A 186 -7.42 6.41 -24.87
N TYR A 187 -7.37 6.45 -23.53
CA TYR A 187 -7.50 5.22 -22.73
C TYR A 187 -8.95 4.80 -22.42
N ASN A 188 -9.94 5.61 -22.83
CA ASN A 188 -11.34 5.42 -22.43
C ASN A 188 -12.31 5.17 -23.61
N GLN A 189 -11.82 4.88 -24.83
CA GLN A 189 -12.69 4.67 -26.01
C GLN A 189 -12.71 3.26 -26.61
N ASP A 190 -11.85 2.32 -26.20
CA ASP A 190 -11.75 1.00 -26.87
C ASP A 190 -12.53 -0.15 -26.21
N SER A 191 -13.38 0.09 -25.22
CA SER A 191 -14.17 -0.97 -24.55
C SER A 191 -15.64 -1.08 -24.97
N TRP A 192 -16.09 -0.33 -25.99
CA TRP A 192 -17.49 -0.40 -26.46
C TRP A 192 -17.64 -0.82 -27.92
N GLN A 193 -17.04 -1.94 -28.33
CA GLN A 193 -17.55 -2.68 -29.51
C GLN A 193 -17.32 -4.18 -29.33
N ARG A 194 -18.39 -4.90 -28.93
CA ARG A 194 -18.79 -6.23 -29.44
C ARG A 194 -19.97 -6.76 -28.62
N THR A 195 -21.17 -6.53 -29.10
CA THR A 195 -22.30 -7.45 -28.91
C THR A 195 -22.68 -7.99 -30.30
N PRO A 196 -22.78 -9.31 -30.51
CA PRO A 196 -23.38 -9.83 -31.72
C PRO A 196 -24.90 -9.68 -31.65
N SER A 197 -25.47 -9.12 -32.71
CA SER A 197 -26.91 -9.02 -32.92
C SER A 197 -27.53 -10.40 -33.02
N CYS A 198 -28.57 -10.66 -32.21
CA CYS A 198 -29.45 -11.80 -32.37
C CYS A 198 -30.38 -11.51 -33.56
N GLU A 199 -30.27 -12.33 -34.60
CA GLU A 199 -31.06 -12.25 -35.83
C GLU A 199 -32.41 -12.95 -35.63
N LYS A 200 -33.44 -12.38 -36.24
CA LYS A 200 -34.84 -12.82 -36.20
C LYS A 200 -35.02 -14.20 -36.83
N LEU A 201 -35.84 -15.05 -36.20
CA LEU A 201 -36.87 -15.88 -36.83
C LEU A 201 -38.11 -15.89 -35.94
#